data_AF-A0A0T8UHI6-F1
#
_entry.id   AF-A0A0T8UHI6-F1
#
_cell.length_a   1.000
_cell.length_b   1.000
_cell.length_c   1.000
_cell.angle_alpha   90.00
_cell.angle_beta   90.00
_cell.angle_gamma   90.00
#
_symmetry.space_group_name_H-M   'P 1'
#
loop_
_entity.id
_entity.type
_entity.pdbx_description
1 polymer ?
#
loop_
_entity_poly.entity_id
_entity_poly.type
_entity_poly.pdbx_seq_one_letter_code
_entity_poly.pdbx_strand_id
1 'polypeptide(L)'
;MFSEQRRREEQALLAQDYALEQAEEKGLERGRAEGIEQGIEKGLEQGLERGKLFAFLDMVRQGLLTSEVASHQLGMSVAEFESLL
;
A
#
# COMPACT_ATOMS: atom_id res chain seq x y z
N MET A 1 53.03 19.84 11.23
CA MET A 1 51.75 20.50 11.58
C MET A 1 50.72 20.44 10.44
N PHE A 2 51.03 20.89 9.21
CA PHE A 2 50.06 20.88 8.09
C PHE A 2 49.57 19.51 7.59
N SER A 3 50.32 18.42 7.79
CA SER A 3 49.99 17.07 7.29
C SER A 3 48.94 16.31 8.11
N GLU A 4 48.79 16.62 9.39
CA GLU A 4 47.75 15.98 10.24
C GLU A 4 46.40 16.67 10.10
N GLN A 5 46.41 18.00 9.97
CA GLN A 5 45.20 18.78 9.72
C GLN A 5 44.54 18.37 8.39
N ARG A 6 45.33 18.24 7.33
CA ARG A 6 44.86 17.78 6.01
C ARG A 6 44.28 16.37 6.05
N ARG A 7 44.94 15.43 6.74
CA ARG A 7 44.40 14.07 6.93
C ARG A 7 43.08 14.05 7.68
N ARG A 8 42.91 14.90 8.70
CA ARG A 8 41.64 15.00 9.45
C ARG A 8 40.52 15.60 8.61
N GLU A 9 40.83 16.63 7.82
CA GLU A 9 39.88 17.23 6.88
C GLU A 9 39.42 16.22 5.82
N GLU A 10 40.36 15.46 5.23
CA GLU A 10 40.04 14.38 4.29
C GLU A 10 39.20 13.27 4.94
N GLN A 11 39.53 12.86 6.17
CA GLN A 11 38.74 11.87 6.91
C GLN A 11 37.33 12.37 7.25
N ALA A 12 37.17 13.64 7.62
CA ALA A 12 35.87 14.23 7.90
C ALA A 12 35.00 14.30 6.64
N LEU A 13 35.60 14.64 5.49
CA LEU A 13 34.93 14.64 4.19
C LEU A 13 34.44 13.23 3.84
N LEU A 14 35.30 12.22 3.95
CA LEU A 14 34.93 10.82 3.69
C LEU A 14 33.84 10.30 4.63
N ALA A 15 33.89 10.68 5.91
CA ALA A 15 32.84 10.31 6.87
C ALA A 15 31.50 10.99 6.56
N GLN A 16 31.53 12.23 6.07
CA GLN A 16 30.34 12.95 5.62
C GLN A 16 29.75 12.29 4.38
N ASP A 17 30.56 11.99 3.36
CA ASP A 17 30.12 11.32 2.14
C ASP A 17 29.51 9.95 2.45
N TYR A 18 30.17 9.16 3.32
CA TYR A 18 29.64 7.88 3.76
C TYR A 18 28.32 8.00 4.53
N ALA A 19 28.18 9.02 5.38
CA ALA A 19 26.93 9.24 6.12
C ALA A 19 25.78 9.66 5.19
N LEU A 20 26.08 10.44 4.14
CA LEU A 20 25.10 10.82 3.12
C LEU A 20 24.67 9.61 2.30
N GLU A 21 25.62 8.82 1.80
CA GLU A 21 25.34 7.59 1.04
C GLU A 21 24.47 6.62 1.86
N GLN A 22 24.82 6.42 3.14
CA GLN A 22 24.04 5.59 4.06
C GLN A 22 22.62 6.13 4.32
N ALA A 23 22.46 7.45 4.37
CA ALA A 23 21.15 8.07 4.57
C ALA A 23 20.27 7.93 3.31
N GLU A 24 20.86 8.09 2.12
CA GLU A 24 20.18 7.89 0.84
C GLU A 24 19.76 6.44 0.65
N GLU A 25 20.66 5.48 0.89
CA GLU A 25 20.36 4.05 0.79
C GLU A 25 19.21 3.66 1.72
N LYS A 26 19.28 4.06 3.00
CA LYS A 26 18.22 3.79 3.97
C LYS A 26 16.91 4.48 3.61
N GLY A 27 16.97 5.71 3.09
CA GLY A 27 15.79 6.44 2.65
C GLY A 27 15.11 5.74 1.48
N LEU A 28 15.89 5.27 0.51
CA LEU A 28 15.39 4.54 -0.66
C LEU A 28 14.80 3.19 -0.26
N GLU A 29 15.50 2.42 0.58
CA GLU A 29 15.04 1.12 1.06
C GLU A 29 13.72 1.25 1.83
N ARG A 30 13.61 2.23 2.73
CA ARG A 30 12.38 2.49 3.49
C ARG A 30 11.24 2.92 2.57
N GLY A 31 11.48 3.89 1.69
CA GLY A 31 10.46 4.36 0.75
C GLY A 31 9.96 3.24 -0.17
N ARG A 32 10.85 2.35 -0.61
CA ARG A 32 10.47 1.18 -1.40
C ARG A 32 9.66 0.17 -0.58
N ALA A 33 10.11 -0.16 0.63
CA ALA A 33 9.40 -1.10 1.51
C ALA A 33 7.99 -0.60 1.85
N GLU A 34 7.88 0.64 2.31
CA GLU A 34 6.60 1.29 2.64
C GLU A 34 5.68 1.39 1.41
N GLY A 35 6.23 1.74 0.25
CA GLY A 35 5.46 1.82 -0.98
C GLY A 35 4.90 0.47 -1.43
N ILE A 36 5.69 -0.60 -1.30
CA ILE A 36 5.24 -1.96 -1.60
C ILE A 36 4.17 -2.41 -0.60
N GLU A 37 4.41 -2.22 0.69
CA GLU A 37 3.48 -2.60 1.75
C GLU A 37 2.12 -1.92 1.58
N GLN A 38 2.10 -0.59 1.42
CA GLN A 38 0.88 0.17 1.20
C GLN A 38 0.18 -0.22 -0.11
N GLY A 39 0.94 -0.51 -1.16
CA GLY A 39 0.40 -0.96 -2.44
C GLY A 39 -0.29 -2.32 -2.33
N ILE A 40 0.33 -3.26 -1.62
CA ILE A 40 -0.23 -4.60 -1.38
C ILE A 40 -1.46 -4.51 -0.48
N GLU A 41 -1.40 -3.76 0.62
CA GLU A 41 -2.51 -3.61 1.55
C GLU A 41 -3.75 -3.04 0.87
N LYS A 42 -3.61 -1.90 0.17
CA LYS A 42 -4.70 -1.27 -0.59
C LYS A 42 -5.22 -2.18 -1.70
N GLY A 43 -4.32 -2.86 -2.41
CA GLY A 43 -4.69 -3.77 -3.49
C GLY A 43 -5.50 -4.97 -2.98
N LEU A 44 -5.10 -5.53 -1.83
CA LEU A 44 -5.78 -6.66 -1.20
C LEU A 44 -7.15 -6.26 -0.65
N GLU A 45 -7.23 -5.12 0.04
CA GLU A 45 -8.49 -4.58 0.57
C GLU A 45 -9.51 -4.35 -0.55
N GLN A 46 -9.11 -3.63 -1.60
CA GLN A 46 -9.97 -3.39 -2.77
C GLN A 46 -10.34 -4.69 -3.48
N GLY A 47 -9.40 -5.63 -3.60
CA GLY A 47 -9.64 -6.94 -4.20
C GLY A 47 -10.67 -7.75 -3.43
N LEU A 48 -10.58 -7.73 -2.09
CA LEU A 48 -11.49 -8.44 -1.21
C LEU A 48 -12.90 -7.83 -1.22
N GLU A 49 -13.00 -6.50 -1.15
CA GLU A 49 -14.29 -5.80 -1.24
C GLU A 49 -14.99 -6.07 -2.57
N ARG A 50 -14.26 -5.96 -3.68
CA ARG A 50 -14.79 -6.28 -5.02
C ARG A 50 -15.17 -7.75 -5.13
N GLY A 51 -14.34 -8.66 -4.63
CA GLY A 51 -14.63 -10.09 -4.62
C GLY A 51 -15.90 -10.43 -3.83
N LYS A 52 -16.06 -9.80 -2.66
CA LYS A 52 -17.28 -9.91 -1.84
C LYS A 52 -18.50 -9.42 -2.63
N LEU A 53 -18.43 -8.23 -3.23
CA LEU A 53 -19.51 -7.69 -4.07
C LEU A 53 -19.92 -8.66 -5.18
N PHE A 54 -18.96 -9.18 -5.94
CA PHE A 54 -19.25 -10.13 -7.02
C PHE A 54 -19.87 -11.44 -6.51
N ALA A 55 -19.43 -11.94 -5.36
CA ALA A 55 -20.01 -13.13 -4.76
C ALA A 55 -21.50 -12.92 -4.40
N PHE A 56 -21.85 -11.75 -3.84
CA PHE A 56 -23.25 -11.42 -3.55
C PHE A 56 -24.09 -11.24 -4.82
N LEU A 57 -23.55 -10.59 -5.85
CA LEU A 57 -24.24 -10.46 -7.15
C LEU A 57 -24.52 -11.83 -7.77
N ASP A 58 -23.54 -12.73 -7.75
CA ASP A 58 -23.68 -14.09 -8.26
C ASP A 58 -24.73 -14.90 -7.47
N MET A 59 -24.72 -14.82 -6.14
CA MET A 59 -25.71 -15.47 -5.29
C MET A 59 -27.15 -14.99 -5.57
N VAL A 60 -27.34 -13.68 -5.82
CA VAL A 60 -28.66 -13.15 -6.18
C VAL A 60 -29.08 -13.58 -7.58
N ARG A 61 -28.16 -13.55 -8.56
CA ARG A 61 -28.43 -14.06 -9.92
C ARG A 61 -28.78 -15.54 -9.96
N GLN A 62 -28.20 -16.34 -9.06
CA GLN A 62 -28.53 -17.76 -8.90
C GLN A 62 -29.82 -18.00 -8.10
N GLY A 63 -30.47 -16.95 -7.59
CA GLY A 63 -31.67 -17.04 -6.77
C GLY A 63 -31.41 -17.61 -5.36
N LEU A 64 -30.15 -17.63 -4.92
CA LEU A 64 -29.76 -18.10 -3.58
C LEU A 64 -30.00 -17.03 -2.50
N LEU A 65 -29.97 -15.76 -2.88
CA LEU A 65 -30.23 -14.61 -2.01
C LEU A 65 -31.18 -13.63 -2.70
N THR A 66 -31.84 -12.79 -1.91
CA THR A 66 -32.59 -11.63 -2.43
C THR A 66 -31.71 -10.38 -2.44
N SER A 67 -32.06 -9.41 -3.30
CA SER A 67 -31.37 -8.12 -3.39
C SER A 67 -31.36 -7.37 -2.05
N GLU A 68 -32.41 -7.52 -1.23
CA GLU A 68 -32.50 -6.88 0.10
C GLU A 68 -31.46 -7.44 1.08
N VAL A 69 -31.29 -8.75 1.12
CA VAL A 69 -30.31 -9.39 2.01
C VAL A 69 -28.88 -9.06 1.56
N ALA A 70 -28.63 -9.13 0.25
CA ALA A 70 -27.31 -8.86 -0.31
C ALA A 70 -26.88 -7.39 -0.12
N SER A 71 -27.77 -6.44 -0.44
CA SER A 71 -27.50 -5.00 -0.29
C SER A 71 -27.23 -4.61 1.17
N HIS A 72 -28.03 -5.11 2.12
CA HIS A 72 -27.82 -4.89 3.55
C HIS A 72 -26.45 -5.42 4.01
N GLN A 73 -26.04 -6.60 3.57
CA GLN A 73 -24.75 -7.21 3.95
C GLN A 73 -23.53 -6.50 3.34
N LEU A 74 -23.75 -5.75 2.27
CA LEU A 74 -22.76 -4.87 1.62
C LEU A 74 -22.83 -3.43 2.13
N GLY A 75 -23.78 -3.10 3.01
CA GLY A 75 -23.93 -1.75 3.57
C GLY A 75 -24.36 -0.69 2.55
N MET A 76 -25.07 -1.10 1.49
CA MET A 76 -25.60 -0.22 0.45
C MET A 76 -27.13 -0.35 0.36
N SER A 77 -27.77 0.58 -0.33
CA SER A 77 -29.21 0.50 -0.59
C SER A 77 -29.55 -0.59 -1.61
N VAL A 78 -30.80 -1.07 -1.55
CA VAL A 78 -31.32 -2.05 -2.53
C VAL A 78 -31.21 -1.50 -3.95
N ALA A 79 -31.55 -0.22 -4.17
CA ALA A 79 -31.50 0.41 -5.48
C ALA A 79 -30.07 0.49 -6.04
N GLU A 80 -29.07 0.81 -5.21
CA GLU A 80 -27.66 0.78 -5.61
C GLU A 80 -27.22 -0.63 -6.00
N PHE A 81 -27.61 -1.64 -5.21
CA PHE A 81 -27.27 -3.02 -5.52
C PHE A 81 -27.94 -3.51 -6.81
N GLU A 82 -29.23 -3.20 -7.01
CA GLU A 82 -29.97 -3.54 -8.23
C GLU A 82 -29.42 -2.87 -9.48
N SER A 83 -28.79 -1.70 -9.35
CA SER A 83 -28.10 -1.05 -10.48
C SER A 83 -26.86 -1.82 -10.96
N LEU A 84 -26.34 -2.75 -10.13
CA LEU A 84 -25.15 -3.56 -10.41
C LEU A 84 -25.48 -5.00 -10.86
N LEU A 85 -26.76 -5.40 -10.78
CA LEU A 85 -27.27 -6.73 -11.13
C LEU A 85 -27.41 -6.92 -12.64
#